data_AF-A0A831W1L7-F1
#
_entry.id   AF-A0A831W1L7-F1
#
_cell.length_a   1.000
_cell.length_b   1.000
_cell.length_c   1.000
_cell.angle_alpha   90.00
_cell.angle_beta   90.00
_cell.angle_gamma   90.00
#
_symmetry.space_group_name_H-M   'P 1'
#
loop_
_entity.id
_entity.type
_entity.pdbx_description
1 polymer ?
#
loop_
_entity_poly.entity_id
_entity_poly.type
_entity_poly.pdbx_seq_one_letter_code
_entity_poly.pdbx_strand_id
1 'polypeptide(L)'
;MSDLWRREFLHHAEGDPEVFLAHLPPAYRQTTPPSLAAADWRQVARLLAGGDDSLLLWPGGEGDPALLRCFSRHDRYLDDYLSLLRHLGLRILDQERFVFSLPAATIYLRSFRVEAPQGKPTLAAAAAEVVTLLEAVLAGRCEDDALNELVLAAGLSWRWIEVLRAYRNYGFQLGQPYGAQRFRTVLLTQREIVRLLIDYFRTRFDPDGFPDPASRREALQPLRARLLKALEGIATVDADRILRGLFHLFEATVRTNFYRAGAEDRFAFKLKDLQNFALPPPQPRFEVYVHAPTVEAVHLRADRIARGGIRWSDRPDDFRTEIWELMRTQMLKNALIVPQGAKGGFICKRPRAVKTAYGTFMRALLDLTDNLEDGQVVHPPRVVCHDGDDPYLVVAADKGTAHLSDTANRIAAEYGFWLRDAFASGGSHGYDYKRLGITA
;
A
#
# COMPACT_ATOMS: atom_id res chain seq x y z
N MET A 1 -31.34 5.76 38.07
CA MET A 1 -30.65 5.36 36.82
C MET A 1 -29.18 5.81 36.77
N SER A 2 -28.84 7.05 37.14
CA SER A 2 -27.45 7.55 37.04
C SER A 2 -26.42 6.80 37.89
N ASP A 3 -26.81 6.34 39.09
CA ASP A 3 -25.88 5.68 40.03
C ASP A 3 -25.57 4.23 39.65
N LEU A 4 -26.55 3.49 39.11
CA LEU A 4 -26.35 2.13 38.60
C LEU A 4 -25.47 2.12 37.35
N TRP A 5 -25.78 2.99 36.37
CA TRP A 5 -25.01 3.13 35.14
C TRP A 5 -23.53 3.42 35.45
N ARG A 6 -23.27 4.35 36.39
CA ARG A 6 -21.90 4.69 36.81
C ARG A 6 -21.18 3.49 37.43
N ARG A 7 -21.84 2.75 38.33
CA ARG A 7 -21.23 1.57 38.97
C ARG A 7 -20.90 0.48 37.95
N GLU A 8 -21.80 0.19 37.02
CA GLU A 8 -21.56 -0.79 35.95
C GLU A 8 -20.43 -0.34 35.01
N PHE A 9 -20.37 0.94 34.68
CA PHE A 9 -19.28 1.49 33.87
C PHE A 9 -17.94 1.31 34.59
N LEU A 10 -17.85 1.71 35.87
CA LEU A 10 -16.62 1.59 36.67
C LEU A 10 -16.19 0.13 36.87
N HIS A 11 -17.14 -0.81 36.85
CA HIS A 11 -16.83 -2.25 36.88
C HIS A 11 -16.11 -2.73 35.61
N HIS A 12 -16.40 -2.12 34.45
CA HIS A 12 -15.81 -2.50 33.16
C HIS A 12 -14.63 -1.63 32.73
N ALA A 13 -14.53 -0.41 33.25
CA ALA A 13 -13.51 0.55 32.88
C ALA A 13 -12.14 0.22 33.51
N GLU A 14 -11.09 0.48 32.75
CA GLU A 14 -9.69 0.36 33.20
C GLU A 14 -9.06 1.75 33.34
N GLY A 15 -8.05 1.88 34.20
CA GLY A 15 -7.34 3.16 34.42
C GLY A 15 -8.14 4.16 35.26
N ASP A 16 -7.99 5.45 34.95
CA ASP A 16 -8.68 6.56 35.65
C ASP A 16 -9.74 7.22 34.74
N PRO A 17 -10.97 6.66 34.69
CA PRO A 17 -12.02 7.16 33.81
C PRO A 17 -12.81 8.33 34.41
N GLU A 18 -12.46 8.84 35.59
CA GLU A 18 -13.25 9.85 36.31
C GLU A 18 -13.38 11.14 35.51
N VAL A 19 -12.30 11.56 34.84
CA VAL A 19 -12.30 12.71 33.94
C VAL A 19 -13.28 12.51 32.78
N PHE A 20 -13.33 11.31 32.19
CA PHE A 20 -14.27 11.01 31.11
C PHE A 20 -15.71 11.02 31.60
N LEU A 21 -15.99 10.38 32.74
CA LEU A 21 -17.32 10.35 33.37
C LEU A 21 -17.87 11.75 33.66
N ALA A 22 -17.03 12.66 34.14
CA ALA A 22 -17.39 14.02 34.48
C ALA A 22 -17.77 14.88 33.26
N HIS A 23 -17.28 14.52 32.06
CA HIS A 23 -17.46 15.29 30.83
C HIS A 23 -18.30 14.55 29.77
N LEU A 24 -19.08 13.54 30.19
CA LEU A 24 -20.03 12.86 29.30
C LEU A 24 -21.19 13.78 28.90
N PRO A 25 -21.51 13.90 27.60
CA PRO A 25 -22.72 14.59 27.16
C PRO A 25 -23.98 13.96 27.78
N PRO A 26 -24.99 14.75 28.17
CA PRO A 26 -26.22 14.21 28.79
C PRO A 26 -26.93 13.15 27.92
N ALA A 27 -26.96 13.35 26.61
CA ALA A 27 -27.58 12.41 25.66
C ALA A 27 -26.81 11.09 25.52
N TYR A 28 -25.50 11.09 25.74
CA TYR A 28 -24.65 9.90 25.56
C TYR A 28 -25.04 8.77 26.51
N ARG A 29 -25.32 9.09 27.78
CA ARG A 29 -25.74 8.08 28.78
C ARG A 29 -27.12 7.49 28.50
N GLN A 30 -27.93 8.14 27.67
CA GLN A 30 -29.27 7.66 27.31
C GLN A 30 -29.22 6.62 26.18
N THR A 31 -28.24 6.71 25.28
CA THR A 31 -28.12 5.84 24.11
C THR A 31 -26.96 4.83 24.20
N THR A 32 -26.02 5.02 25.13
CA THR A 32 -24.84 4.14 25.26
C THR A 32 -24.87 3.33 26.57
N PRO A 33 -24.90 1.98 26.48
CA PRO A 33 -24.78 1.10 27.64
C PRO A 33 -23.44 1.24 28.37
N PRO A 34 -23.36 0.98 29.70
CA PRO A 34 -22.13 1.13 30.48
C PRO A 34 -20.94 0.33 29.96
N SER A 35 -21.16 -0.91 29.49
CA SER A 35 -20.11 -1.77 28.94
C SER A 35 -19.50 -1.21 27.65
N LEU A 36 -20.32 -0.66 26.77
CA LEU A 36 -19.87 0.03 25.56
C LEU A 36 -19.17 1.35 25.91
N ALA A 37 -19.69 2.11 26.89
CA ALA A 37 -19.02 3.32 27.34
C ALA A 37 -17.62 3.04 27.93
N ALA A 38 -17.43 1.93 28.63
CA ALA A 38 -16.11 1.50 29.10
C ALA A 38 -15.17 1.16 27.94
N ALA A 39 -15.68 0.55 26.86
CA ALA A 39 -14.90 0.32 25.64
C ALA A 39 -14.57 1.62 24.89
N ASP A 40 -15.50 2.57 24.85
CA ASP A 40 -15.30 3.91 24.31
C ASP A 40 -14.23 4.67 25.10
N TRP A 41 -14.22 4.56 26.43
CA TRP A 41 -13.17 5.12 27.29
C TRP A 41 -11.78 4.61 26.91
N ARG A 42 -11.62 3.31 26.60
CA ARG A 42 -10.32 2.79 26.13
C ARG A 42 -9.84 3.47 24.85
N GLN A 43 -10.75 3.81 23.92
CA GLN A 43 -10.37 4.52 22.69
C GLN A 43 -10.02 5.99 22.97
N VAL A 44 -10.80 6.66 23.84
CA VAL A 44 -10.50 8.02 24.29
C VAL A 44 -9.15 8.08 24.98
N ALA A 45 -8.86 7.15 25.90
CA ALA A 45 -7.58 7.07 26.61
C ALA A 45 -6.40 6.87 25.64
N ARG A 46 -6.57 6.05 24.58
CA ARG A 46 -5.56 5.90 23.51
C ARG A 46 -5.29 7.23 22.82
N LEU A 47 -6.33 7.97 22.41
CA LEU A 47 -6.16 9.29 21.77
C LEU A 47 -5.50 10.33 22.68
N LEU A 48 -5.78 10.28 23.98
CA LEU A 48 -5.12 11.14 24.97
C LEU A 48 -3.63 10.80 25.13
N ALA A 49 -3.26 9.52 24.97
CA ALA A 49 -1.86 9.08 24.97
C ALA A 49 -1.14 9.40 23.65
N GLY A 50 -1.85 9.44 22.53
CA GLY A 50 -1.33 9.86 21.23
C GLY A 50 -2.17 9.41 20.03
N GLY A 51 -1.94 10.03 18.87
CA GLY A 51 -2.68 9.77 17.63
C GLY A 51 -3.88 10.70 17.42
N ASP A 52 -4.44 10.66 16.21
CA ASP A 52 -5.52 11.57 15.79
C ASP A 52 -6.89 10.88 15.69
N ASP A 53 -6.92 9.58 15.37
CA ASP A 53 -8.13 8.79 15.22
C ASP A 53 -7.98 7.42 15.88
N SER A 54 -9.09 6.89 16.41
CA SER A 54 -9.18 5.57 17.02
C SER A 54 -10.56 4.99 16.77
N LEU A 55 -10.64 3.70 16.43
CA LEU A 55 -11.88 3.08 16.00
C LEU A 55 -12.20 1.82 16.81
N LEU A 56 -13.49 1.57 16.97
CA LEU A 56 -14.02 0.37 17.60
C LEU A 56 -15.22 -0.13 16.80
N LEU A 57 -15.19 -1.38 16.35
CA LEU A 57 -16.37 -2.06 15.84
C LEU A 57 -16.97 -2.93 16.96
N TRP A 58 -18.06 -2.45 17.52
CA TRP A 58 -18.82 -3.18 18.54
C TRP A 58 -19.85 -4.07 17.87
N PRO A 59 -19.79 -5.41 18.04
CA PRO A 59 -20.75 -6.31 17.42
C PRO A 59 -22.16 -6.08 18.00
N GLY A 60 -23.17 -6.16 17.14
CA GLY A 60 -24.56 -6.26 17.57
C GLY A 60 -24.87 -7.65 18.14
N GLY A 61 -25.96 -7.75 18.88
CA GLY A 61 -26.58 -9.05 19.21
C GLY A 61 -27.12 -9.76 17.96
N GLU A 62 -27.69 -10.94 18.14
CA GLU A 62 -28.33 -11.67 17.05
C GLU A 62 -29.49 -10.86 16.47
N GLY A 63 -29.39 -10.48 15.20
CA GLY A 63 -30.39 -9.63 14.52
C GLY A 63 -30.21 -8.12 14.73
N ASP A 64 -29.27 -7.69 15.57
CA ASP A 64 -28.97 -6.27 15.79
C ASP A 64 -27.80 -5.80 14.92
N PRO A 65 -27.83 -4.56 14.41
CA PRO A 65 -26.72 -3.99 13.67
C PRO A 65 -25.50 -3.76 14.57
N ALA A 66 -24.32 -3.83 13.99
CA ALA A 66 -23.08 -3.48 14.67
C ALA A 66 -22.95 -1.95 14.83
N LEU A 67 -22.17 -1.51 15.81
CA LEU A 67 -21.84 -0.10 16.01
C LEU A 67 -20.37 0.13 15.65
N LEU A 68 -20.12 0.92 14.62
CA LEU A 68 -18.79 1.44 14.34
C LEU A 68 -18.62 2.80 15.04
N ARG A 69 -17.79 2.83 16.07
CA ARG A 69 -17.43 4.00 16.86
C ARG A 69 -16.13 4.59 16.29
N CYS A 70 -16.21 5.79 15.74
CA CYS A 70 -15.07 6.55 15.21
C CYS A 70 -14.77 7.72 16.14
N PHE A 71 -13.65 7.67 16.85
CA PHE A 71 -13.15 8.75 17.70
C PHE A 71 -12.09 9.54 16.97
N SER A 72 -12.14 10.88 17.06
CA SER A 72 -11.16 11.75 16.43
C SER A 72 -10.86 12.98 17.29
N ARG A 73 -9.63 13.48 17.21
CA ARG A 73 -9.25 14.80 17.75
C ARG A 73 -9.67 15.95 16.84
N HIS A 74 -10.12 15.64 15.63
CA HIS A 74 -10.54 16.60 14.63
C HIS A 74 -12.04 16.47 14.35
N ASP A 75 -12.67 17.62 14.14
CA ASP A 75 -14.06 17.67 13.70
C ASP A 75 -14.16 17.31 12.21
N ARG A 76 -14.21 16.01 11.91
CA ARG A 76 -14.33 15.48 10.54
C ARG A 76 -15.77 15.59 10.02
N TYR A 77 -15.91 15.87 8.73
CA TYR A 77 -17.21 15.94 8.08
C TYR A 77 -17.84 14.54 7.99
N LEU A 78 -19.18 14.48 7.93
CA LEU A 78 -19.89 13.21 7.81
C LEU A 78 -19.52 12.49 6.50
N ASP A 79 -19.39 13.25 5.42
CA ASP A 79 -19.13 12.74 4.07
C ASP A 79 -17.78 12.01 3.94
N ASP A 80 -16.80 12.39 4.77
CA ASP A 80 -15.49 11.71 4.87
C ASP A 80 -15.67 10.25 5.32
N TYR A 81 -16.57 10.00 6.27
CA TYR A 81 -16.89 8.65 6.75
C TYR A 81 -17.85 7.91 5.82
N LEU A 82 -18.86 8.59 5.26
CA LEU A 82 -19.84 7.90 4.41
C LEU A 82 -19.18 7.27 3.18
N SER A 83 -18.19 7.94 2.58
CA SER A 83 -17.46 7.43 1.42
C SER A 83 -16.68 6.16 1.77
N LEU A 84 -15.90 6.22 2.85
CA LEU A 84 -15.12 5.12 3.42
C LEU A 84 -15.97 3.87 3.71
N LEU A 85 -17.10 4.05 4.38
CA LEU A 85 -18.00 2.95 4.74
C LEU A 85 -18.70 2.36 3.50
N ARG A 86 -19.00 3.16 2.49
CA ARG A 86 -19.52 2.69 1.20
C ARG A 86 -18.48 1.89 0.42
N HIS A 87 -17.19 2.28 0.45
CA HIS A 87 -16.11 1.55 -0.20
C HIS A 87 -15.82 0.19 0.45
N LEU A 88 -16.01 0.08 1.76
CA LEU A 88 -16.07 -1.21 2.47
C LEU A 88 -17.28 -2.06 2.06
N GLY A 89 -18.29 -1.44 1.45
CA GLY A 89 -19.56 -2.06 1.11
C GLY A 89 -20.48 -2.27 2.31
N LEU A 90 -20.37 -1.47 3.37
CA LEU A 90 -21.29 -1.50 4.51
C LEU A 90 -22.61 -0.79 4.17
N ARG A 91 -23.71 -1.27 4.75
CA ARG A 91 -24.97 -0.52 4.81
C ARG A 91 -24.97 0.29 6.09
N ILE A 92 -25.30 1.58 5.98
CA ILE A 92 -25.35 2.52 7.10
C ILE A 92 -26.82 2.78 7.38
N LEU A 93 -27.28 2.43 8.57
CA LEU A 93 -28.67 2.56 8.98
C LEU A 93 -28.95 3.95 9.54
N ASP A 94 -28.10 4.40 10.46
CA ASP A 94 -28.15 5.71 11.07
C ASP A 94 -26.76 6.10 11.60
N GLN A 95 -26.68 7.32 12.14
CA GLN A 95 -25.48 7.83 12.80
C GLN A 95 -25.84 8.72 13.99
N GLU A 96 -25.01 8.66 15.02
CA GLU A 96 -25.02 9.57 16.16
C GLU A 96 -23.68 10.28 16.28
N ARG A 97 -23.69 11.48 16.87
CA ARG A 97 -22.48 12.26 17.13
C ARG A 97 -22.46 12.76 18.57
N PHE A 98 -21.31 12.62 19.20
CA PHE A 98 -21.02 13.15 20.54
C PHE A 98 -19.71 13.95 20.53
N VAL A 99 -19.59 14.90 21.45
CA VAL A 99 -18.37 15.69 21.65
C VAL A 99 -18.01 15.61 23.13
N PHE A 100 -16.82 15.10 23.41
CA PHE A 100 -16.25 15.03 24.76
C PHE A 100 -15.28 16.19 24.94
N SER A 101 -15.66 17.20 25.72
CA SER A 101 -14.82 18.35 26.04
C SER A 101 -13.98 18.03 27.29
N LEU A 102 -12.89 17.29 27.13
CA LEU A 102 -12.02 16.90 28.23
C LEU A 102 -10.98 18.01 28.52
N PRO A 103 -10.42 18.10 29.74
CA PRO A 103 -9.43 19.12 30.08
C PRO A 103 -8.20 19.14 29.16
N ALA A 104 -7.76 17.97 28.69
CA ALA A 104 -6.58 17.82 27.86
C ALA A 104 -6.84 17.96 26.34
N ALA A 105 -8.07 17.67 25.88
CA ALA A 105 -8.43 17.67 24.47
C ALA A 105 -9.95 17.58 24.27
N THR A 106 -10.42 18.12 23.14
CA THR A 106 -11.76 17.81 22.63
C THR A 106 -11.69 16.56 21.76
N ILE A 107 -12.55 15.57 22.05
CA ILE A 107 -12.69 14.34 21.27
C ILE A 107 -14.08 14.28 20.65
N TYR A 108 -14.14 14.02 19.36
CA TYR A 108 -15.36 13.85 18.59
C TYR A 108 -15.62 12.36 18.39
N LEU A 109 -16.81 11.89 18.74
CA LEU A 109 -17.27 10.54 18.43
C LEU A 109 -18.37 10.62 17.37
N ARG A 110 -18.19 9.86 16.29
CA ARG A 110 -19.28 9.48 15.39
C ARG A 110 -19.53 7.97 15.51
N SER A 111 -20.76 7.62 15.87
CA SER A 111 -21.21 6.23 15.99
C SER A 111 -22.11 5.91 14.80
N PHE A 112 -21.79 4.88 14.04
CA PHE A 112 -22.59 4.43 12.90
C PHE A 112 -23.21 3.08 13.21
N ARG A 113 -24.53 2.93 13.04
CA ARG A 113 -25.16 1.61 12.98
C ARG A 113 -24.97 1.03 11.59
N VAL A 114 -24.26 -0.08 11.52
CA VAL A 114 -23.82 -0.67 10.25
C VAL A 114 -24.16 -2.16 10.16
N GLU A 115 -24.42 -2.59 8.93
CA GLU A 115 -24.65 -3.98 8.58
C GLU A 115 -23.76 -4.39 7.40
N ALA A 116 -23.28 -5.64 7.44
CA ALA A 116 -22.71 -6.27 6.27
C ALA A 116 -23.85 -6.60 5.27
N PRO A 117 -23.64 -6.44 3.96
CA PRO A 117 -24.55 -6.94 2.93
C PRO A 117 -24.85 -8.43 3.11
N GLN A 118 -26.06 -8.84 2.72
CA GLN A 118 -26.47 -10.24 2.71
C GLN A 118 -25.45 -11.11 1.93
N GLY A 119 -25.15 -12.31 2.47
CA GLY A 119 -24.19 -13.24 1.88
C GLY A 119 -22.72 -12.91 2.13
N LYS A 120 -22.41 -11.95 3.02
CA LYS A 120 -21.06 -11.70 3.55
C LYS A 120 -20.90 -12.26 4.97
N PRO A 121 -19.66 -12.51 5.43
CA PRO A 121 -19.37 -12.85 6.82
C PRO A 121 -19.95 -11.82 7.80
N THR A 122 -20.17 -12.25 9.04
CA THR A 122 -20.59 -11.36 10.11
C THR A 122 -19.51 -10.31 10.37
N LEU A 123 -19.93 -9.08 10.69
CA LEU A 123 -19.00 -8.00 11.03
C LEU A 123 -18.13 -8.35 12.25
N ALA A 124 -18.64 -9.17 13.16
CA ALA A 124 -17.87 -9.70 14.29
C ALA A 124 -16.62 -10.47 13.83
N ALA A 125 -16.73 -11.31 12.80
CA ALA A 125 -15.60 -12.09 12.28
C ALA A 125 -14.55 -11.21 11.57
N ALA A 126 -14.97 -10.09 10.98
CA ALA A 126 -14.10 -9.16 10.25
C ALA A 126 -13.70 -7.92 11.07
N ALA A 127 -14.08 -7.84 12.35
CA ALA A 127 -14.00 -6.60 13.12
C ALA A 127 -12.59 -6.01 13.18
N ALA A 128 -11.58 -6.86 13.42
CA ALA A 128 -10.19 -6.44 13.45
C ALA A 128 -9.73 -5.88 12.09
N GLU A 129 -10.00 -6.58 10.99
CA GLU A 129 -9.56 -6.15 9.65
C GLU A 129 -10.31 -4.90 9.15
N VAL A 130 -11.58 -4.74 9.53
CA VAL A 130 -12.33 -3.51 9.27
C VAL A 130 -11.68 -2.35 10.01
N VAL A 131 -11.45 -2.48 11.32
CA VAL A 131 -10.83 -1.42 12.13
C VAL A 131 -9.44 -1.06 11.60
N THR A 132 -8.57 -2.05 11.33
CA THR A 132 -7.21 -1.79 10.87
C THR A 132 -7.16 -1.15 9.47
N LEU A 133 -8.06 -1.53 8.55
CA LEU A 133 -8.19 -0.86 7.26
C LEU A 133 -8.62 0.59 7.44
N LEU A 134 -9.67 0.84 8.24
CA LEU A 134 -10.19 2.20 8.42
C LEU A 134 -9.15 3.12 9.07
N GLU A 135 -8.44 2.63 10.08
CA GLU A 135 -7.32 3.35 10.71
C GLU A 135 -6.19 3.61 9.69
N ALA A 136 -5.87 2.65 8.82
CA ALA A 136 -4.86 2.85 7.77
C ALA A 136 -5.28 3.91 6.75
N VAL A 137 -6.55 3.95 6.35
CA VAL A 137 -7.09 4.98 5.43
C VAL A 137 -7.10 6.35 6.10
N LEU A 138 -7.59 6.46 7.33
CA LEU A 138 -7.67 7.74 8.06
C LEU A 138 -6.29 8.32 8.35
N ALA A 139 -5.29 7.46 8.61
CA ALA A 139 -3.89 7.83 8.73
C ALA A 139 -3.18 8.09 7.39
N GLY A 140 -3.88 7.92 6.25
CA GLY A 140 -3.33 8.13 4.92
C GLY A 140 -2.27 7.13 4.48
N ARG A 141 -2.21 5.94 5.10
CA ARG A 141 -1.29 4.82 4.80
C ARG A 141 -1.84 3.84 3.75
N CYS A 142 -3.11 3.95 3.43
CA CYS A 142 -3.84 3.11 2.48
C CYS A 142 -4.74 3.99 1.61
N GLU A 143 -4.97 3.59 0.36
CA GLU A 143 -5.97 4.24 -0.49
C GLU A 143 -7.40 3.82 -0.14
N ASP A 144 -8.35 4.69 -0.45
CA ASP A 144 -9.77 4.42 -0.28
C ASP A 144 -10.46 4.27 -1.63
N ASP A 145 -10.71 3.02 -2.01
CA ASP A 145 -11.54 2.68 -3.16
C ASP A 145 -12.35 1.42 -2.89
N ALA A 146 -13.24 1.09 -3.82
CA ALA A 146 -14.16 -0.02 -3.68
C ALA A 146 -13.52 -1.44 -3.61
N LEU A 147 -12.19 -1.59 -3.77
CA LEU A 147 -11.50 -2.84 -3.43
C LEU A 147 -11.47 -3.11 -1.91
N ASN A 148 -11.67 -2.09 -1.08
CA ASN A 148 -11.78 -2.21 0.38
C ASN A 148 -12.88 -3.20 0.79
N GLU A 149 -13.88 -3.43 -0.06
CA GLU A 149 -14.90 -4.45 0.11
C GLU A 149 -14.33 -5.88 0.29
N LEU A 150 -13.11 -6.16 -0.19
CA LEU A 150 -12.44 -7.45 -0.03
C LEU A 150 -12.13 -7.81 1.43
N VAL A 151 -12.09 -6.82 2.35
CA VAL A 151 -12.02 -7.10 3.79
C VAL A 151 -13.21 -7.97 4.19
N LEU A 152 -14.42 -7.58 3.80
CA LEU A 152 -15.63 -8.34 4.13
C LEU A 152 -15.80 -9.53 3.20
N ALA A 153 -15.54 -9.39 1.90
CA ALA A 153 -15.84 -10.44 0.94
C ALA A 153 -14.85 -11.62 0.99
N ALA A 154 -13.58 -11.37 1.30
CA ALA A 154 -12.51 -12.37 1.23
C ALA A 154 -11.65 -12.45 2.51
N GLY A 155 -11.93 -11.64 3.54
CA GLY A 155 -11.16 -11.64 4.79
C GLY A 155 -9.72 -11.15 4.59
N LEU A 156 -9.48 -10.32 3.58
CA LEU A 156 -8.14 -9.80 3.29
C LEU A 156 -7.82 -8.63 4.20
N SER A 157 -6.59 -8.59 4.71
CA SER A 157 -6.06 -7.39 5.35
C SER A 157 -5.83 -6.28 4.34
N TRP A 158 -5.84 -5.03 4.82
CA TRP A 158 -5.64 -3.85 3.96
C TRP A 158 -4.34 -3.93 3.14
N ARG A 159 -3.28 -4.55 3.68
CA ARG A 159 -2.01 -4.73 2.97
C ARG A 159 -2.15 -5.64 1.75
N TRP A 160 -2.95 -6.69 1.82
CA TRP A 160 -3.23 -7.53 0.65
C TRP A 160 -4.08 -6.81 -0.39
N ILE A 161 -5.01 -5.97 0.06
CA ILE A 161 -5.81 -5.13 -0.82
C ILE A 161 -4.91 -4.12 -1.55
N GLU A 162 -3.95 -3.52 -0.87
CA GLU A 162 -2.93 -2.64 -1.47
C GLU A 162 -2.05 -3.36 -2.50
N VAL A 163 -1.68 -4.62 -2.27
CA VAL A 163 -0.96 -5.43 -3.27
C VAL A 163 -1.83 -5.59 -4.53
N LEU A 164 -3.10 -6.00 -4.37
CA LEU A 164 -4.02 -6.15 -5.51
C LEU A 164 -4.28 -4.82 -6.23
N ARG A 165 -4.36 -3.72 -5.48
CA ARG A 165 -4.51 -2.35 -5.98
C ARG A 165 -3.28 -1.91 -6.79
N ALA A 166 -2.07 -2.17 -6.28
CA ALA A 166 -0.82 -1.89 -6.97
C ALA A 166 -0.72 -2.65 -8.29
N TYR A 167 -1.01 -3.96 -8.30
CA TYR A 167 -0.98 -4.74 -9.54
C TYR A 167 -2.09 -4.36 -10.53
N ARG A 168 -3.26 -3.92 -10.05
CA ARG A 168 -4.30 -3.31 -10.91
C ARG A 168 -3.77 -2.07 -11.60
N ASN A 169 -3.25 -1.11 -10.82
CA ASN A 169 -2.78 0.17 -11.34
C ASN A 169 -1.60 -0.05 -12.30
N TYR A 170 -0.69 -0.96 -11.98
CA TYR A 170 0.39 -1.36 -12.88
C TYR A 170 -0.14 -2.02 -14.16
N GLY A 171 -1.16 -2.89 -14.06
CA GLY A 171 -1.84 -3.46 -15.22
C GLY A 171 -2.41 -2.41 -16.17
N PHE A 172 -2.94 -1.30 -15.64
CA PHE A 172 -3.38 -0.16 -16.46
C PHE A 172 -2.21 0.52 -17.17
N GLN A 173 -1.08 0.72 -16.49
CA GLN A 173 0.15 1.24 -17.10
C GLN A 173 0.72 0.31 -18.20
N LEU A 174 0.38 -0.97 -18.18
CA LEU A 174 0.71 -1.95 -19.22
C LEU A 174 -0.34 -2.02 -20.36
N GLY A 175 -1.37 -1.18 -20.34
CA GLY A 175 -2.39 -1.10 -21.38
C GLY A 175 -3.48 -2.18 -21.27
N GLN A 176 -3.74 -2.73 -20.08
CA GLN A 176 -4.85 -3.66 -19.90
C GLN A 176 -6.21 -2.94 -20.09
N PRO A 177 -7.14 -3.49 -20.90
CA PRO A 177 -8.33 -2.78 -21.39
C PRO A 177 -9.55 -2.89 -20.48
N TYR A 178 -9.37 -3.32 -19.22
CA TYR A 178 -10.46 -3.41 -18.25
C TYR A 178 -10.41 -2.23 -17.28
N GLY A 179 -11.57 -1.73 -16.84
CA GLY A 179 -11.66 -0.65 -15.86
C GLY A 179 -11.62 -1.15 -14.41
N ALA A 180 -11.36 -0.24 -13.47
CA ALA A 180 -11.28 -0.53 -12.03
C ALA A 180 -12.54 -1.22 -11.48
N GLN A 181 -13.73 -0.82 -11.94
CA GLN A 181 -14.98 -1.44 -11.52
C GLN A 181 -15.09 -2.91 -11.96
N ARG A 182 -14.66 -3.23 -13.19
CA ARG A 182 -14.69 -4.61 -13.70
C ARG A 182 -13.68 -5.47 -12.95
N PHE A 183 -12.48 -4.93 -12.71
CA PHE A 183 -11.46 -5.58 -11.88
C PHE A 183 -11.99 -5.92 -10.48
N ARG A 184 -12.60 -4.95 -9.79
CA ARG A 184 -13.26 -5.17 -8.49
C ARG A 184 -14.30 -6.28 -8.56
N THR A 185 -15.24 -6.23 -9.51
CA THR A 185 -16.31 -7.23 -9.64
C THR A 185 -15.76 -8.63 -9.83
N VAL A 186 -14.70 -8.79 -10.64
CA VAL A 186 -14.06 -10.10 -10.84
C VAL A 186 -13.45 -10.61 -9.54
N LEU A 187 -12.73 -9.79 -8.79
CA LEU A 187 -12.13 -10.20 -7.52
C LEU A 187 -13.19 -10.56 -6.46
N LEU A 188 -14.31 -9.83 -6.40
CA LEU A 188 -15.39 -10.09 -5.46
C LEU A 188 -16.19 -11.36 -5.78
N THR A 189 -16.26 -11.74 -7.05
CA THR A 189 -16.94 -12.97 -7.51
C THR A 189 -16.01 -14.18 -7.46
N GLN A 190 -14.72 -14.02 -7.74
CA GLN A 190 -13.72 -15.09 -7.82
C GLN A 190 -12.85 -15.20 -6.56
N ARG A 191 -13.50 -15.19 -5.38
CA ARG A 191 -12.85 -15.09 -4.06
C ARG A 191 -11.83 -16.21 -3.81
N GLU A 192 -12.14 -17.43 -4.25
CA GLU A 192 -11.24 -18.58 -4.09
C GLU A 192 -9.96 -18.42 -4.89
N ILE A 193 -10.05 -17.91 -6.12
CA ILE A 193 -8.87 -17.62 -6.96
C ILE A 193 -8.06 -16.48 -6.34
N VAL A 194 -8.72 -15.44 -5.81
CA VAL A 194 -8.01 -14.37 -5.10
C VAL A 194 -7.22 -14.93 -3.92
N ARG A 195 -7.80 -15.82 -3.11
CA ARG A 195 -7.08 -16.48 -2.00
C ARG A 195 -5.90 -17.31 -2.51
N LEU A 196 -6.09 -18.08 -3.58
CA LEU A 196 -5.00 -18.85 -4.20
C LEU A 196 -3.87 -17.96 -4.74
N LEU A 197 -4.19 -16.80 -5.32
CA LEU A 197 -3.21 -15.82 -5.78
C LEU A 197 -2.41 -15.26 -4.60
N ILE A 198 -3.08 -14.92 -3.49
CA ILE A 198 -2.42 -14.46 -2.27
C ILE A 198 -1.54 -15.57 -1.68
N ASP A 199 -2.02 -16.80 -1.56
CA ASP A 199 -1.24 -17.94 -1.06
C ASP A 199 0.00 -18.19 -1.91
N TYR A 200 -0.13 -18.05 -3.23
CA TYR A 200 0.98 -18.16 -4.17
C TYR A 200 2.00 -17.03 -4.00
N PHE A 201 1.55 -15.77 -3.83
CA PHE A 201 2.44 -14.64 -3.54
C PHE A 201 3.17 -14.84 -2.21
N ARG A 202 2.44 -15.24 -1.15
CA ARG A 202 3.03 -15.56 0.16
C ARG A 202 4.08 -16.63 0.04
N THR A 203 3.76 -17.72 -0.64
CA THR A 203 4.71 -18.82 -0.85
C THR A 203 5.96 -18.34 -1.60
N ARG A 204 5.85 -17.37 -2.50
CA ARG A 204 7.02 -16.81 -3.19
C ARG A 204 7.91 -15.91 -2.35
N PHE A 205 7.33 -15.13 -1.44
CA PHE A 205 8.03 -13.97 -0.86
C PHE A 205 8.09 -13.94 0.66
N ASP A 206 7.31 -14.77 1.37
CA ASP A 206 7.35 -14.84 2.84
C ASP A 206 8.67 -15.50 3.28
N PRO A 207 9.60 -14.78 3.93
CA PRO A 207 10.88 -15.35 4.35
C PRO A 207 10.73 -16.33 5.51
N ASP A 208 9.72 -16.16 6.36
CA ASP A 208 9.54 -16.98 7.57
C ASP A 208 8.72 -18.24 7.27
N GLY A 209 7.74 -18.13 6.36
CA GLY A 209 6.89 -19.27 5.97
C GLY A 209 7.61 -20.32 5.11
N PHE A 210 8.61 -19.91 4.32
CA PHE A 210 9.31 -20.79 3.37
C PHE A 210 10.82 -20.48 3.29
N PRO A 211 11.57 -20.61 4.40
CA PRO A 211 12.94 -20.12 4.49
C PRO A 211 13.91 -20.81 3.50
N ASP A 212 13.67 -22.08 3.17
CA ASP A 212 14.50 -22.84 2.25
C ASP A 212 14.04 -22.71 0.78
N PRO A 213 14.93 -22.34 -0.17
CA PRO A 213 14.56 -22.19 -1.59
C PRO A 213 14.01 -23.45 -2.26
N ALA A 214 14.45 -24.65 -1.85
CA ALA A 214 14.00 -25.90 -2.46
C ALA A 214 12.56 -26.23 -2.04
N SER A 215 12.27 -26.21 -0.74
CA SER A 215 10.93 -26.38 -0.18
C SER A 215 9.95 -25.33 -0.70
N ARG A 216 10.40 -24.08 -0.86
CA ARG A 216 9.61 -23.02 -1.49
C ARG A 216 9.20 -23.40 -2.91
N ARG A 217 10.15 -23.90 -3.71
CA ARG A 217 9.89 -24.33 -5.08
C ARG A 217 8.92 -25.51 -5.13
N GLU A 218 9.08 -26.48 -4.24
CA GLU A 218 8.19 -27.63 -4.12
C GLU A 218 6.76 -27.21 -3.76
N ALA A 219 6.59 -26.29 -2.79
CA ALA A 219 5.30 -25.75 -2.39
C ALA A 219 4.60 -24.91 -3.49
N LEU A 220 5.38 -24.23 -4.34
CA LEU A 220 4.83 -23.43 -5.44
C LEU A 220 4.23 -24.27 -6.56
N GLN A 221 4.73 -25.48 -6.82
CA GLN A 221 4.26 -26.33 -7.90
C GLN A 221 2.76 -26.70 -7.80
N PRO A 222 2.25 -27.25 -6.68
CA PRO A 222 0.84 -27.57 -6.54
C PRO A 222 -0.05 -26.33 -6.54
N LEU A 223 0.40 -25.21 -5.96
CA LEU A 223 -0.34 -23.94 -6.00
C LEU A 223 -0.48 -23.42 -7.43
N ARG A 224 0.59 -23.46 -8.21
CA ARG A 224 0.57 -23.09 -9.64
C ARG A 224 -0.40 -23.97 -10.43
N ALA A 225 -0.35 -25.29 -10.23
CA ALA A 225 -1.26 -26.23 -10.90
C ALA A 225 -2.73 -25.96 -10.53
N ARG A 226 -3.02 -25.72 -9.23
CA ARG A 226 -4.36 -25.37 -8.76
C ARG A 226 -4.86 -24.05 -9.35
N LEU A 227 -4.00 -23.03 -9.42
CA LEU A 227 -4.33 -21.75 -10.04
C LEU A 227 -4.66 -21.90 -11.52
N LEU A 228 -3.83 -22.61 -12.29
CA LEU A 228 -4.09 -22.85 -13.71
C LEU A 228 -5.42 -23.60 -13.93
N LYS A 229 -5.66 -24.66 -13.15
CA LYS A 229 -6.93 -25.40 -13.19
C LYS A 229 -8.13 -24.53 -12.81
N ALA A 230 -8.00 -23.66 -11.82
CA ALA A 230 -9.08 -22.75 -11.44
C ALA A 230 -9.37 -21.71 -12.53
N LEU A 231 -8.34 -21.23 -13.23
CA LEU A 231 -8.49 -20.31 -14.36
C LEU A 231 -9.18 -20.96 -15.57
N GLU A 232 -8.98 -22.25 -15.82
CA GLU A 232 -9.70 -23.00 -16.88
C GLU A 232 -11.23 -23.00 -16.69
N GLY A 233 -11.70 -22.91 -15.44
CA GLY A 233 -13.13 -22.89 -15.10
C GLY A 233 -13.80 -21.53 -15.25
N ILE A 234 -13.09 -20.48 -15.69
CA ILE A 234 -13.63 -19.12 -15.74
C ILE A 234 -14.51 -18.91 -16.98
N ALA A 235 -15.79 -18.60 -16.74
CA ALA A 235 -16.79 -18.52 -17.79
C ALA A 235 -16.67 -17.27 -18.70
N THR A 236 -16.13 -16.16 -18.20
CA THR A 236 -16.08 -14.90 -18.96
C THR A 236 -14.65 -14.54 -19.35
N VAL A 237 -14.48 -14.12 -20.61
CA VAL A 237 -13.17 -13.73 -21.17
C VAL A 237 -12.52 -12.61 -20.34
N ASP A 238 -13.31 -11.65 -19.87
CA ASP A 238 -12.78 -10.56 -19.05
C ASP A 238 -12.26 -11.03 -17.70
N ALA A 239 -12.97 -11.96 -17.04
CA ALA A 239 -12.53 -12.48 -15.75
C ALA A 239 -11.26 -13.31 -15.92
N ASP A 240 -11.16 -14.16 -16.96
CA ASP A 240 -9.93 -14.90 -17.25
C ASP A 240 -8.78 -13.93 -17.53
N ARG A 241 -8.99 -12.91 -18.37
CA ARG A 241 -7.96 -11.91 -18.69
C ARG A 241 -7.45 -11.17 -17.45
N ILE A 242 -8.34 -10.75 -16.54
CA ILE A 242 -7.97 -10.06 -15.30
C ILE A 242 -7.15 -10.99 -14.39
N LEU A 243 -7.67 -12.18 -14.10
CA LEU A 243 -7.04 -13.09 -13.13
C LEU A 243 -5.75 -13.70 -13.67
N ARG A 244 -5.71 -14.06 -14.95
CA ARG A 244 -4.50 -14.55 -15.63
C ARG A 244 -3.46 -13.44 -15.77
N GLY A 245 -3.90 -12.20 -16.03
CA GLY A 245 -3.02 -11.03 -16.00
C GLY A 245 -2.37 -10.82 -14.63
N LEU A 246 -3.16 -10.87 -13.55
CA LEU A 246 -2.63 -10.80 -12.18
C LEU A 246 -1.66 -11.94 -11.88
N PHE A 247 -2.02 -13.16 -12.26
CA PHE A 247 -1.16 -14.32 -12.08
C PHE A 247 0.19 -14.15 -12.80
N HIS A 248 0.19 -13.68 -14.04
CA HIS A 248 1.41 -13.39 -14.80
C HIS A 248 2.25 -12.29 -14.15
N LEU A 249 1.64 -11.25 -13.57
CA LEU A 249 2.38 -10.22 -12.83
C LEU A 249 3.02 -10.78 -11.56
N PHE A 250 2.34 -11.69 -10.85
CA PHE A 250 2.89 -12.37 -9.68
C PHE A 250 4.03 -13.32 -10.08
N GLU A 251 3.97 -13.93 -11.27
CA GLU A 251 5.07 -14.71 -11.88
C GLU A 251 6.26 -13.87 -12.31
N ALA A 252 6.01 -12.70 -12.89
CA ALA A 252 7.03 -11.77 -13.32
C ALA A 252 7.79 -11.13 -12.14
N THR A 253 7.18 -11.07 -10.95
CA THR A 253 7.78 -10.45 -9.78
C THR A 253 8.93 -11.30 -9.23
N VAL A 254 10.08 -10.68 -9.00
CA VAL A 254 11.31 -11.34 -8.50
C VAL A 254 11.79 -10.84 -7.15
N ARG A 255 11.37 -9.63 -6.74
CA ARG A 255 11.60 -9.08 -5.41
C ARG A 255 10.41 -8.21 -5.00
N THR A 256 10.11 -8.19 -3.71
CA THR A 256 9.13 -7.27 -3.12
C THR A 256 9.53 -6.88 -1.69
N ASN A 257 9.20 -5.67 -1.27
CA ASN A 257 9.47 -5.16 0.07
C ASN A 257 8.30 -5.43 1.04
N PHE A 258 7.28 -6.19 0.63
CA PHE A 258 6.07 -6.44 1.42
C PHE A 258 6.37 -6.93 2.86
N TYR A 259 7.40 -7.76 3.03
CA TYR A 259 7.78 -8.33 4.33
C TYR A 259 8.84 -7.51 5.09
N ARG A 260 9.31 -6.39 4.54
CA ARG A 260 10.32 -5.51 5.14
C ARG A 260 9.66 -4.61 6.19
N ALA A 261 10.26 -4.57 7.39
CA ALA A 261 9.85 -3.65 8.45
C ALA A 261 10.18 -2.19 8.07
N GLY A 262 9.31 -1.26 8.43
CA GLY A 262 9.43 0.16 8.12
C GLY A 262 9.03 0.53 6.68
N ALA A 263 8.52 -0.42 5.90
CA ALA A 263 8.02 -0.25 4.53
C ALA A 263 6.53 -0.61 4.40
N GLU A 264 5.77 -0.54 5.51
CA GLU A 264 4.40 -1.06 5.60
C GLU A 264 3.42 -0.37 4.65
N ASP A 265 3.69 0.90 4.29
CA ASP A 265 2.84 1.80 3.51
C ASP A 265 3.40 2.13 2.10
N ARG A 266 4.48 1.46 1.68
CA ARG A 266 5.05 1.57 0.33
C ARG A 266 5.32 0.19 -0.25
N PHE A 267 4.68 -0.10 -1.37
CA PHE A 267 4.73 -1.40 -2.01
C PHE A 267 5.60 -1.32 -3.25
N ALA A 268 6.70 -2.07 -3.26
CA ALA A 268 7.63 -2.14 -4.37
C ALA A 268 7.67 -3.56 -4.92
N PHE A 269 7.64 -3.66 -6.25
CA PHE A 269 7.71 -4.94 -6.97
C PHE A 269 8.74 -4.80 -8.08
N LYS A 270 9.81 -5.60 -8.02
CA LYS A 270 10.77 -5.75 -9.12
C LYS A 270 10.29 -6.86 -10.02
N LEU A 271 10.07 -6.56 -11.30
CA LEU A 271 9.55 -7.48 -12.30
C LEU A 271 10.59 -7.74 -13.39
N LYS A 272 10.54 -8.96 -13.94
CA LYS A 272 11.23 -9.39 -15.16
C LYS A 272 10.26 -10.19 -16.05
N ASP A 273 10.65 -10.48 -17.28
CA ASP A 273 9.93 -11.41 -18.17
C ASP A 273 8.45 -11.01 -18.45
N LEU A 274 8.20 -9.72 -18.69
CA LEU A 274 6.85 -9.16 -18.98
C LEU A 274 6.34 -9.45 -20.41
N GLN A 275 6.87 -10.47 -21.08
CA GLN A 275 6.56 -10.82 -22.46
C GLN A 275 5.07 -11.14 -22.70
N ASN A 276 4.35 -11.56 -21.66
CA ASN A 276 2.92 -11.85 -21.71
C ASN A 276 2.03 -10.60 -21.87
N PHE A 277 2.60 -9.38 -21.85
CA PHE A 277 1.88 -8.11 -21.89
C PHE A 277 1.96 -7.37 -23.23
N ALA A 278 2.42 -8.03 -24.31
CA ALA A 278 2.51 -7.45 -25.67
C ALA A 278 3.20 -6.07 -25.72
N LEU A 279 4.23 -5.88 -24.91
CA LEU A 279 4.92 -4.61 -24.76
C LEU A 279 5.81 -4.27 -25.97
N PRO A 280 5.86 -3.00 -26.40
CA PRO A 280 6.69 -2.59 -27.53
C PRO A 280 8.19 -2.73 -27.22
N PRO A 281 9.03 -3.11 -28.20
CA PRO A 281 10.48 -3.17 -28.02
C PRO A 281 11.14 -1.76 -28.04
N PRO A 282 12.25 -1.55 -27.32
CA PRO A 282 12.96 -2.52 -26.48
C PRO A 282 12.24 -2.71 -25.14
N GLN A 283 12.18 -3.96 -24.67
CA GLN A 283 11.67 -4.26 -23.34
C GLN A 283 12.80 -4.13 -22.30
N PRO A 284 12.54 -3.51 -21.14
CA PRO A 284 13.53 -3.46 -20.08
C PRO A 284 13.82 -4.87 -19.56
N ARG A 285 15.06 -5.10 -19.13
CA ARG A 285 15.44 -6.33 -18.42
C ARG A 285 14.74 -6.42 -17.07
N PHE A 286 14.66 -5.30 -16.36
CA PHE A 286 13.97 -5.18 -15.08
C PHE A 286 13.12 -3.93 -15.04
N GLU A 287 11.96 -4.03 -14.42
CA GLU A 287 11.10 -2.91 -14.09
C GLU A 287 10.76 -2.94 -12.61
N VAL A 288 11.00 -1.85 -11.87
CA VAL A 288 10.51 -1.71 -10.50
C VAL A 288 9.27 -0.82 -10.53
N TYR A 289 8.12 -1.37 -10.17
CA TYR A 289 6.90 -0.60 -9.94
C TYR A 289 6.75 -0.32 -8.44
N VAL A 290 6.38 0.92 -8.11
CA VAL A 290 6.17 1.37 -6.74
C VAL A 290 4.79 2.00 -6.62
N HIS A 291 4.07 1.58 -5.60
CA HIS A 291 2.75 2.09 -5.24
C HIS A 291 2.73 2.49 -3.76
N ALA A 292 2.29 3.71 -3.50
CA ALA A 292 2.01 4.20 -2.15
C ALA A 292 0.91 5.30 -2.22
N PRO A 293 0.33 5.71 -1.08
CA PRO A 293 -0.73 6.73 -1.05
C PRO A 293 -0.36 8.08 -1.67
N THR A 294 0.94 8.41 -1.75
CA THR A 294 1.43 9.68 -2.31
C THR A 294 2.05 9.55 -3.69
N VAL A 295 2.35 8.33 -4.16
CA VAL A 295 3.17 8.13 -5.37
C VAL A 295 2.78 6.85 -6.13
N GLU A 296 2.82 6.94 -7.45
CA GLU A 296 3.06 5.79 -8.32
C GLU A 296 4.33 6.04 -9.12
N ALA A 297 5.18 5.02 -9.25
CA ALA A 297 6.46 5.18 -9.92
C ALA A 297 6.90 3.90 -10.64
N VAL A 298 7.73 4.09 -11.67
CA VAL A 298 8.43 3.02 -12.38
C VAL A 298 9.91 3.34 -12.51
N HIS A 299 10.75 2.31 -12.44
CA HIS A 299 12.16 2.39 -12.81
C HIS A 299 12.50 1.26 -13.79
N LEU A 300 12.76 1.62 -15.05
CA LEU A 300 13.05 0.72 -16.15
C LEU A 300 14.56 0.60 -16.33
N ARG A 301 15.10 -0.63 -16.37
CA ARG A 301 16.52 -0.91 -16.58
C ARG A 301 16.70 -1.84 -17.77
N ALA A 302 17.53 -1.44 -18.73
CA ALA A 302 17.92 -2.30 -19.84
C ALA A 302 18.91 -3.41 -19.42
N ASP A 303 19.65 -3.24 -18.33
CA ASP A 303 20.67 -4.20 -17.88
C ASP A 303 20.91 -4.16 -16.35
N ARG A 304 21.75 -5.08 -15.85
CA ARG A 304 22.22 -5.13 -14.45
C ARG A 304 23.00 -3.87 -14.06
N ILE A 305 23.84 -3.34 -14.95
CA ILE A 305 24.55 -2.09 -14.71
C ILE A 305 23.94 -1.03 -15.62
N ALA A 306 23.09 -0.18 -15.06
CA ALA A 306 22.38 0.85 -15.80
C ALA A 306 22.21 2.11 -14.95
N ARG A 307 22.21 3.27 -15.61
CA ARG A 307 22.03 4.60 -14.99
C ARG A 307 20.95 5.39 -15.70
N GLY A 308 20.14 6.13 -14.93
CA GLY A 308 18.95 6.76 -15.48
C GLY A 308 18.44 7.95 -14.69
N GLY A 309 17.94 8.94 -15.42
CA GLY A 309 17.23 10.08 -14.83
C GLY A 309 15.88 9.67 -14.25
N ILE A 310 15.48 10.30 -13.15
CA ILE A 310 14.14 10.17 -12.55
C ILE A 310 13.29 11.38 -12.92
N ARG A 311 12.21 11.16 -13.67
CA ARG A 311 11.30 12.22 -14.13
C ARG A 311 10.06 12.33 -13.23
N TRP A 312 9.65 13.56 -12.93
CA TRP A 312 8.30 13.81 -12.43
C TRP A 312 7.35 13.98 -13.63
N SER A 313 6.34 13.12 -13.71
CA SER A 313 5.31 13.11 -14.75
C SER A 313 4.00 13.71 -14.24
N ASP A 314 3.30 14.42 -15.14
CA ASP A 314 1.94 14.92 -15.00
C ASP A 314 0.91 14.04 -15.73
N ARG A 315 1.31 12.84 -16.19
CA ARG A 315 0.50 11.88 -16.95
C ARG A 315 0.08 10.67 -16.10
N PRO A 316 -0.85 10.79 -15.14
CA PRO A 316 -1.22 9.67 -14.25
C PRO A 316 -1.67 8.41 -15.00
N ASP A 317 -2.34 8.57 -16.15
CA ASP A 317 -2.94 7.44 -16.87
C ASP A 317 -1.92 6.61 -17.67
N ASP A 318 -0.78 7.19 -18.07
CA ASP A 318 0.20 6.52 -18.94
C ASP A 318 1.67 6.93 -18.72
N PHE A 319 2.03 7.40 -17.52
CA PHE A 319 3.41 7.82 -17.21
C PHE A 319 4.44 6.72 -17.51
N ARG A 320 4.09 5.43 -17.37
CA ARG A 320 5.00 4.34 -17.74
C ARG A 320 5.39 4.40 -19.21
N THR A 321 4.43 4.68 -20.10
CA THR A 321 4.69 4.82 -21.55
C THR A 321 5.64 5.97 -21.80
N GLU A 322 5.45 7.12 -21.14
CA GLU A 322 6.38 8.25 -21.20
C GLU A 322 7.81 7.86 -20.76
N ILE A 323 7.93 7.15 -19.64
CA ILE A 323 9.25 6.71 -19.14
C ILE A 323 9.90 5.69 -20.07
N TRP A 324 9.12 4.79 -20.65
CA TRP A 324 9.59 3.84 -21.65
C TRP A 324 10.08 4.53 -22.92
N GLU A 325 9.36 5.52 -23.45
CA GLU A 325 9.79 6.30 -24.61
C GLU A 325 11.14 6.98 -24.36
N LEU A 326 11.33 7.55 -23.17
CA LEU A 326 12.59 8.18 -22.76
C LEU A 326 13.73 7.15 -22.62
N MET A 327 13.46 5.98 -22.04
CA MET A 327 14.44 4.89 -21.98
C MET A 327 14.84 4.44 -23.39
N ARG A 328 13.86 4.22 -24.29
CA ARG A 328 14.08 3.82 -25.67
C ARG A 328 14.94 4.84 -26.41
N THR A 329 14.64 6.13 -26.31
CA THR A 329 15.47 7.19 -26.90
C THR A 329 16.89 7.16 -26.34
N GLN A 330 17.05 6.94 -25.03
CA GLN A 330 18.37 6.90 -24.40
C GLN A 330 19.18 5.66 -24.81
N MET A 331 18.53 4.50 -24.99
CA MET A 331 19.16 3.30 -25.53
C MET A 331 19.65 3.49 -26.97
N LEU A 332 18.85 4.15 -27.83
CA LEU A 332 19.25 4.46 -29.20
C LEU A 332 20.44 5.44 -29.23
N LYS A 333 20.46 6.43 -28.33
CA LYS A 333 21.58 7.38 -28.20
C LYS A 333 22.86 6.71 -27.67
N ASN A 334 22.71 5.80 -26.72
CA ASN A 334 23.84 5.14 -26.05
C ASN A 334 24.18 3.78 -26.66
N ALA A 335 23.69 3.46 -27.87
CA ALA A 335 23.90 2.14 -28.50
C ALA A 335 25.39 1.76 -28.65
N LEU A 336 26.29 2.76 -28.64
CA LEU A 336 27.75 2.61 -28.72
C LEU A 336 28.49 2.88 -27.40
N ILE A 337 27.80 3.14 -26.28
CA ILE A 337 28.40 3.56 -25.00
C ILE A 337 27.87 2.69 -23.85
N VAL A 338 28.78 2.07 -23.09
CA VAL A 338 28.50 1.40 -21.81
C VAL A 338 28.52 2.45 -20.68
N PRO A 339 27.63 2.41 -19.67
CA PRO A 339 26.57 1.42 -19.41
C PRO A 339 25.27 1.65 -20.21
N GLN A 340 24.48 0.58 -20.34
CA GLN A 340 23.14 0.64 -20.95
C GLN A 340 22.20 1.56 -20.14
N GLY A 341 21.13 2.03 -20.80
CA GLY A 341 20.22 3.02 -20.22
C GLY A 341 19.29 2.47 -19.13
N ALA A 342 19.07 3.26 -18.10
CA ALA A 342 17.88 3.16 -17.24
C ALA A 342 17.05 4.44 -17.35
N LYS A 343 15.80 4.38 -16.94
CA LYS A 343 14.94 5.55 -16.78
C LYS A 343 13.93 5.30 -15.69
N GLY A 344 13.76 6.25 -14.79
CA GLY A 344 12.66 6.22 -13.85
C GLY A 344 11.73 7.39 -14.02
N GLY A 345 10.54 7.26 -13.45
CA GLY A 345 9.67 8.39 -13.25
C GLY A 345 8.49 8.04 -12.37
N PHE A 346 7.83 9.09 -11.90
CA PHE A 346 6.75 8.99 -10.93
C PHE A 346 5.71 10.07 -11.14
N ILE A 347 4.51 9.79 -10.66
CA ILE A 347 3.43 10.76 -10.50
C ILE A 347 3.23 11.04 -9.02
N CYS A 348 2.84 12.28 -8.70
CA CYS A 348 2.53 12.67 -7.34
C CYS A 348 1.00 12.72 -7.17
N LYS A 349 0.43 11.76 -6.44
CA LYS A 349 -1.02 11.65 -6.22
C LYS A 349 -1.59 12.85 -5.46
N ARG A 350 -0.73 13.56 -4.72
CA ARG A 350 -1.07 14.79 -3.99
C ARG A 350 -0.09 15.89 -4.40
N PRO A 351 -0.45 16.83 -5.29
CA PRO A 351 0.51 17.76 -5.92
C PRO A 351 1.46 18.53 -4.98
N ARG A 352 1.06 18.78 -3.72
CA ARG A 352 1.90 19.46 -2.73
C ARG A 352 2.96 18.57 -2.08
N ALA A 353 2.98 17.27 -2.39
CA ALA A 353 3.81 16.26 -1.73
C ALA A 353 4.92 15.69 -2.64
N VAL A 354 5.37 16.42 -3.66
CA VAL A 354 6.36 15.94 -4.65
C VAL A 354 7.65 15.42 -4.00
N LYS A 355 8.21 16.18 -3.04
CA LYS A 355 9.42 15.78 -2.32
C LYS A 355 9.21 14.48 -1.51
N THR A 356 8.04 14.34 -0.88
CA THR A 356 7.66 13.12 -0.15
C THR A 356 7.50 11.95 -1.11
N ALA A 357 6.77 12.13 -2.21
CA ALA A 357 6.58 11.12 -3.25
C ALA A 357 7.91 10.62 -3.83
N TYR A 358 8.81 11.55 -4.18
CA TYR A 358 10.16 11.23 -4.63
C TYR A 358 10.96 10.46 -3.56
N GLY A 359 10.91 10.92 -2.31
CA GLY A 359 11.57 10.24 -1.19
C GLY A 359 11.05 8.83 -0.95
N THR A 360 9.73 8.61 -1.06
CA THR A 360 9.11 7.28 -0.99
C THR A 360 9.59 6.39 -2.14
N PHE A 361 9.67 6.94 -3.35
CA PHE A 361 10.18 6.20 -4.51
C PHE A 361 11.64 5.77 -4.32
N MET A 362 12.52 6.67 -3.87
CA MET A 362 13.93 6.32 -3.62
C MET A 362 14.09 5.25 -2.54
N ARG A 363 13.33 5.34 -1.44
CA ARG A 363 13.30 4.31 -0.40
C ARG A 363 12.81 2.97 -0.93
N ALA A 364 11.76 2.97 -1.74
CA ALA A 364 11.21 1.76 -2.35
C ALA A 364 12.21 1.08 -3.31
N LEU A 365 13.02 1.85 -4.06
CA LEU A 365 14.10 1.28 -4.87
C LEU A 365 15.19 0.63 -3.99
N LEU A 366 15.62 1.33 -2.94
CA LEU A 366 16.63 0.82 -2.01
C LEU A 366 16.12 -0.32 -1.12
N ASP A 367 14.81 -0.41 -0.88
CA ASP A 367 14.18 -1.55 -0.21
C ASP A 367 14.39 -2.87 -0.98
N LEU A 368 14.62 -2.81 -2.30
CA LEU A 368 14.78 -3.98 -3.18
C LEU A 368 16.21 -4.20 -3.70
N THR A 369 17.11 -3.23 -3.52
CA THR A 369 18.45 -3.24 -4.12
C THR A 369 19.46 -3.82 -3.14
N ASP A 370 20.31 -4.74 -3.59
CA ASP A 370 21.38 -5.28 -2.73
C ASP A 370 22.38 -4.17 -2.36
N ASN A 371 23.06 -4.32 -1.24
CA ASN A 371 24.15 -3.45 -0.84
C ASN A 371 25.52 -4.12 -1.10
N LEU A 372 26.59 -3.34 -0.98
CA LEU A 372 27.97 -3.87 -0.91
C LEU A 372 28.59 -3.50 0.43
N GLU A 373 29.00 -4.52 1.18
CA GLU A 373 29.74 -4.37 2.44
C GLU A 373 31.07 -5.11 2.28
N ASP A 374 32.19 -4.40 2.39
CA ASP A 374 33.55 -4.95 2.20
C ASP A 374 33.73 -5.73 0.88
N GLY A 375 33.06 -5.28 -0.18
CA GLY A 375 33.09 -5.90 -1.51
C GLY A 375 32.19 -7.13 -1.66
N GLN A 376 31.46 -7.52 -0.62
CA GLN A 376 30.48 -8.62 -0.65
C GLN A 376 29.07 -8.09 -0.82
N VAL A 377 28.26 -8.82 -1.59
CA VAL A 377 26.85 -8.50 -1.80
C VAL A 377 26.05 -8.85 -0.56
N VAL A 378 25.28 -7.90 -0.05
CA VAL A 378 24.37 -8.07 1.08
C VAL A 378 22.95 -7.82 0.61
N HIS A 379 22.08 -8.83 0.73
CA HIS A 379 20.68 -8.71 0.33
C HIS A 379 19.87 -7.85 1.31
N PRO A 380 18.81 -7.14 0.86
CA PRO A 380 17.93 -6.40 1.74
C PRO A 380 17.27 -7.31 2.78
N PRO A 381 17.09 -6.83 4.03
CA PRO A 381 16.47 -7.63 5.07
C PRO A 381 15.04 -8.01 4.69
N ARG A 382 14.71 -9.28 4.91
CA ARG A 382 13.36 -9.87 4.68
C ARG A 382 12.88 -9.74 3.22
N VAL A 383 13.79 -9.71 2.24
CA VAL A 383 13.47 -9.77 0.81
C VAL A 383 13.98 -11.08 0.21
N VAL A 384 13.08 -11.87 -0.36
CA VAL A 384 13.42 -13.08 -1.11
C VAL A 384 13.82 -12.68 -2.54
N CYS A 385 15.05 -13.02 -2.94
CA CYS A 385 15.62 -12.62 -4.23
C CYS A 385 15.58 -13.77 -5.26
N HIS A 386 14.77 -13.63 -6.32
CA HIS A 386 14.62 -14.65 -7.39
C HIS A 386 15.42 -14.32 -8.68
N ASP A 387 16.32 -13.35 -8.62
CA ASP A 387 17.06 -12.80 -9.76
C ASP A 387 18.58 -12.68 -9.55
N GLY A 388 19.10 -13.25 -8.44
CA GLY A 388 20.51 -13.18 -8.05
C GLY A 388 20.96 -11.76 -7.70
N ASP A 389 22.26 -11.57 -7.52
CA ASP A 389 22.86 -10.32 -7.05
C ASP A 389 22.57 -9.11 -7.95
N ASP A 390 22.16 -8.01 -7.33
CA ASP A 390 21.84 -6.74 -7.95
C ASP A 390 22.19 -5.54 -7.05
N PRO A 391 23.49 -5.29 -6.78
CA PRO A 391 23.93 -4.21 -5.90
C PRO A 391 24.01 -2.83 -6.57
N TYR A 392 23.85 -2.76 -7.89
CA TYR A 392 24.09 -1.53 -8.65
C TYR A 392 22.80 -0.78 -8.96
N LEU A 393 22.63 0.38 -8.33
CA LEU A 393 21.56 1.33 -8.61
C LEU A 393 22.12 2.75 -8.55
N VAL A 394 22.03 3.48 -9.66
CA VAL A 394 22.37 4.90 -9.76
C VAL A 394 21.21 5.65 -10.38
N VAL A 395 20.78 6.71 -9.70
CA VAL A 395 19.76 7.63 -10.18
C VAL A 395 20.39 8.95 -10.61
N ALA A 396 19.73 9.66 -11.52
CA ALA A 396 20.12 11.00 -11.92
C ALA A 396 18.90 11.93 -11.88
N ALA A 397 19.15 13.23 -11.79
CA ALA A 397 18.09 14.22 -11.98
C ALA A 397 17.56 14.22 -13.43
N ASP A 398 16.28 14.54 -13.58
CA ASP A 398 15.61 14.81 -14.85
C ASP A 398 14.63 15.99 -14.66
N LYS A 399 13.76 16.22 -15.65
CA LYS A 399 12.68 17.21 -15.59
C LYS A 399 11.87 17.02 -14.30
N GLY A 400 11.75 18.11 -13.55
CA GLY A 400 10.99 18.17 -12.31
C GLY A 400 11.71 17.66 -11.05
N THR A 401 12.95 17.17 -11.16
CA THR A 401 13.67 16.54 -10.02
C THR A 401 15.07 17.08 -9.76
N ALA A 402 15.53 18.09 -10.51
CA ALA A 402 16.88 18.68 -10.34
C ALA A 402 17.20 19.12 -8.90
N HIS A 403 16.22 19.63 -8.17
CA HIS A 403 16.37 20.08 -6.78
C HIS A 403 16.30 18.94 -5.74
N LEU A 404 16.20 17.68 -6.19
CA LEU A 404 15.95 16.51 -5.33
C LEU A 404 17.15 15.56 -5.20
N SER A 405 18.25 15.77 -5.93
CA SER A 405 19.44 14.90 -5.84
C SER A 405 20.00 14.81 -4.42
N ASP A 406 20.06 15.91 -3.67
CA ASP A 406 20.48 15.90 -2.25
C ASP A 406 19.50 15.09 -1.38
N THR A 407 18.22 15.05 -1.74
CA THR A 407 17.24 14.21 -1.03
C THR A 407 17.52 12.73 -1.26
N ALA A 408 17.86 12.33 -2.49
CA ALA A 408 18.22 10.95 -2.81
C ALA A 408 19.52 10.51 -2.12
N ASN A 409 20.58 11.34 -2.15
CA ASN A 409 21.85 11.02 -1.50
C ASN A 409 21.73 10.91 0.02
N ARG A 410 20.92 11.78 0.65
CA ARG A 410 20.60 11.66 2.09
C ARG A 410 19.89 10.35 2.40
N ILE A 411 18.95 9.91 1.55
CA ILE A 411 18.26 8.62 1.72
C ILE A 411 19.22 7.46 1.53
N ALA A 412 20.11 7.51 0.53
CA ALA A 412 21.14 6.48 0.35
C ALA A 412 22.05 6.35 1.59
N ALA A 413 22.40 7.47 2.22
CA ALA A 413 23.13 7.48 3.48
C ALA A 413 22.33 6.87 4.66
N GLU A 414 21.02 7.14 4.77
CA GLU A 414 20.13 6.49 5.76
C GLU A 414 20.13 4.96 5.61
N TYR A 415 20.28 4.46 4.37
CA TYR A 415 20.32 3.02 4.06
C TYR A 415 21.74 2.43 4.16
N GLY A 416 22.78 3.24 4.44
CA GLY A 416 24.17 2.79 4.39
C GLY A 416 24.58 2.29 3.00
N PHE A 417 23.93 2.78 1.94
CA PHE A 417 24.15 2.29 0.58
C PHE A 417 25.56 2.63 0.11
N TRP A 418 26.26 1.65 -0.45
CA TRP A 418 27.70 1.71 -0.73
C TRP A 418 28.14 2.86 -1.63
N LEU A 419 27.27 3.31 -2.54
CA LEU A 419 27.54 4.45 -3.43
C LEU A 419 27.46 5.81 -2.74
N ARG A 420 26.87 5.91 -1.54
CA ARG A 420 26.77 7.15 -0.76
C ARG A 420 26.28 8.35 -1.61
N ASP A 421 27.11 9.38 -1.74
CA ASP A 421 26.86 10.62 -2.50
C ASP A 421 26.93 10.44 -4.03
N ALA A 422 27.48 9.31 -4.50
CA ALA A 422 27.44 8.91 -5.90
C ALA A 422 26.14 8.17 -6.29
N PHE A 423 25.20 7.96 -5.36
CA PHE A 423 23.90 7.35 -5.66
C PHE A 423 23.07 8.21 -6.62
N ALA A 424 23.01 9.52 -6.38
CA ALA A 424 22.31 10.49 -7.20
C ALA A 424 23.27 11.55 -7.75
N SER A 425 23.38 11.64 -9.08
CA SER A 425 24.19 12.68 -9.72
C SER A 425 23.50 14.06 -9.68
N GLY A 426 24.31 15.13 -9.63
CA GLY A 426 23.83 16.53 -9.68
C GLY A 426 23.38 17.15 -8.35
N GLY A 427 23.75 16.55 -7.20
CA GLY A 427 23.59 17.19 -5.89
C GLY A 427 24.66 18.25 -5.60
N SER A 428 24.59 18.86 -4.42
CA SER A 428 25.54 19.88 -3.91
C SER A 428 27.03 19.47 -3.97
N HIS A 429 27.30 18.16 -3.97
CA HIS A 429 28.64 17.57 -4.05
C HIS A 429 28.94 16.90 -5.41
N GLY A 430 27.97 16.87 -6.33
CA GLY A 430 28.13 16.24 -7.64
C GLY A 430 28.87 17.14 -8.64
N TYR A 431 29.71 16.54 -9.48
CA TYR A 431 30.30 17.23 -10.63
C TYR A 431 29.21 17.82 -11.53
N ASP A 432 29.12 19.16 -11.55
CA ASP A 432 28.18 19.88 -12.41
C ASP A 432 28.76 19.98 -13.83
N TYR A 433 28.45 18.98 -14.66
CA TYR A 433 28.86 18.92 -16.06
C TYR A 433 28.39 20.13 -16.89
N LYS A 434 27.34 20.85 -16.45
CA LYS A 434 26.85 22.08 -17.09
C LYS A 434 27.66 23.30 -16.68
N ARG A 435 28.12 23.38 -15.43
CA ARG A 435 29.02 24.45 -14.98
C ARG A 435 30.43 24.34 -15.55
N LEU A 436 30.85 23.12 -15.90
CA LEU A 436 32.16 22.81 -16.49
C LEU A 436 32.16 22.77 -18.03
N GLY A 437 31.02 23.00 -18.70
CA GLY A 437 30.95 23.11 -20.16
C GLY A 437 31.21 21.81 -20.93
N ILE A 438 31.00 20.64 -20.32
CA ILE A 438 31.35 19.32 -20.92
C ILE A 438 30.19 18.73 -21.75
N THR A 439 29.00 19.32 -21.68
CA THR A 439 27.88 19.01 -22.59
C THR A 439 27.15 20.29 -22.97
N ALA A 440 26.86 20.44 -24.27
CA ALA A 440 26.15 21.59 -24.85
C ALA A 440 24.72 21.78 -24.29
#